data_AF-A0A1M5M755-F1
#
_entry.id   AF-A0A1M5M755-F1
#
_cell.length_a   1.000
_cell.length_b   1.000
_cell.length_c   1.000
_cell.angle_alpha   90.00
_cell.angle_beta   90.00
_cell.angle_gamma   90.00
#
_symmetry.space_group_name_H-M   'P 1'
#
loop_
_entity.id
_entity.type
_entity.pdbx_description
1 polymer ?
#
loop_
_entity_poly.entity_id
_entity_poly.type
_entity_poly.pdbx_seq_one_letter_code
_entity_poly.pdbx_strand_id
1 'polypeptide(L)'
;MKTYFQKNENQFIASMILNSTTDINNKENLKKINSYFINKFMKYEKLLAKNQTELELLKSQPKYFGFAIASGNNRAEKVIELALSTLTHNDKLMVDNVSILLLISSINGGIDLDEIGLINDSIQEKADFKASITMDVSEDENLGEAIAVAILIS
;
A
#
# COMPACT_ATOMS: atom_id res chain seq x y z
N MET A 1 12.84 -36.92 4.28
CA MET A 1 13.30 -35.57 3.90
C MET A 1 12.16 -34.62 4.24
N LYS A 2 12.34 -33.76 5.26
CA LYS A 2 11.28 -32.94 5.85
C LYS A 2 10.92 -31.77 4.91
N THR A 3 9.65 -31.56 4.63
CA THR A 3 9.14 -30.27 4.13
C THR A 3 8.04 -29.82 5.08
N TYR A 4 8.42 -28.99 6.05
CA TYR A 4 7.52 -28.23 6.90
C TYR A 4 7.37 -26.83 6.29
N PHE A 5 6.19 -26.22 6.50
CA PHE A 5 5.81 -24.82 6.23
C PHE A 5 5.29 -24.48 4.82
N GLN A 6 3.97 -24.58 4.64
CA GLN A 6 3.24 -23.85 3.60
C GLN A 6 1.74 -23.66 3.94
N LYS A 7 1.40 -23.47 5.23
CA LYS A 7 -0.01 -23.37 5.68
C LYS A 7 -0.41 -22.01 6.28
N ASN A 8 0.55 -21.11 6.51
CA ASN A 8 0.29 -19.81 7.14
C ASN A 8 0.45 -18.60 6.19
N GLU A 9 1.09 -18.76 5.02
CA GLU A 9 1.33 -17.66 4.06
C GLU A 9 0.06 -17.11 3.38
N ASN A 10 -1.09 -17.78 3.52
CA ASN A 10 -2.25 -17.51 2.67
C ASN A 10 -3.50 -16.98 3.38
N GLN A 11 -3.43 -16.63 4.67
CA GLN A 11 -4.55 -15.96 5.35
C GLN A 11 -4.41 -14.43 5.36
N PHE A 12 -3.19 -13.92 5.53
CA PHE A 12 -2.90 -12.49 5.51
C PHE A 12 -3.16 -11.88 4.13
N ILE A 13 -2.51 -12.42 3.09
CA ILE A 13 -2.68 -11.97 1.70
C ILE A 13 -4.14 -12.15 1.25
N ALA A 14 -4.76 -13.31 1.54
CA ALA A 14 -6.16 -13.53 1.21
C ALA A 14 -7.10 -12.55 1.91
N SER A 15 -6.86 -12.22 3.19
CA SER A 15 -7.65 -11.22 3.90
C SER A 15 -7.48 -9.81 3.30
N MET A 16 -6.28 -9.45 2.83
CA MET A 16 -6.02 -8.16 2.19
C MET A 16 -6.63 -8.05 0.79
N ILE A 17 -6.53 -9.10 -0.03
CA ILE A 17 -7.22 -9.21 -1.33
C ILE A 17 -8.73 -9.08 -1.12
N LEU A 18 -9.30 -9.80 -0.14
CA LEU A 18 -10.73 -9.75 0.19
C LEU A 18 -11.19 -8.40 0.76
N ASN A 19 -10.32 -7.58 1.34
CA ASN A 19 -10.71 -6.25 1.83
C ASN A 19 -10.73 -5.17 0.73
N SER A 20 -10.13 -5.42 -0.44
CA SER A 20 -10.41 -4.62 -1.65
C SER A 20 -11.86 -4.79 -2.12
N THR A 21 -12.52 -5.88 -1.71
CA THR A 21 -13.93 -6.18 -1.90
C THR A 21 -14.70 -6.06 -0.58
N THR A 22 -14.97 -4.82 -0.16
CA THR A 22 -15.93 -4.39 0.89
C THR A 22 -16.72 -5.51 1.63
N ASP A 23 -16.15 -6.07 2.70
CA ASP A 23 -16.94 -6.87 3.66
C ASP A 23 -16.55 -6.55 5.11
N ILE A 24 -17.51 -6.01 5.88
CA ILE A 24 -17.31 -5.41 7.21
C ILE A 24 -16.80 -6.43 8.25
N ASN A 25 -17.12 -7.72 8.06
CA ASN A 25 -16.67 -8.82 8.93
C ASN A 25 -15.16 -9.11 8.81
N ASN A 26 -14.50 -8.69 7.72
CA ASN A 26 -13.07 -8.95 7.49
C ASN A 26 -12.14 -7.93 8.15
N LYS A 27 -12.61 -6.70 8.41
CA LYS A 27 -11.79 -5.65 9.06
C LYS A 27 -11.43 -5.96 10.52
N GLU A 28 -12.29 -6.65 11.27
CA GLU A 28 -11.93 -7.10 12.62
C GLU A 28 -10.89 -8.22 12.61
N ASN A 29 -10.87 -9.04 11.57
CA ASN A 29 -9.88 -10.08 11.41
C ASN A 29 -8.51 -9.49 11.04
N LEU A 30 -8.46 -8.42 10.23
CA LEU A 30 -7.22 -7.69 9.96
C LEU A 30 -6.56 -7.17 11.25
N LYS A 31 -7.34 -6.59 12.18
CA LYS A 31 -6.81 -6.06 13.45
C LYS A 31 -6.14 -7.12 14.34
N LYS A 32 -6.46 -8.41 14.12
CA LYS A 32 -5.87 -9.53 14.87
C LYS A 32 -4.56 -10.01 14.28
N ILE A 33 -4.22 -9.56 13.06
CA ILE A 33 -2.98 -9.92 12.40
C ILE A 33 -1.88 -8.96 12.86
N ASN A 34 -0.80 -9.51 13.43
CA ASN A 34 0.34 -8.74 13.89
C ASN A 34 1.23 -8.29 12.73
N SER A 35 0.70 -7.43 11.85
CA SER A 35 1.41 -6.86 10.70
C SER A 35 1.62 -5.37 10.87
N TYR A 36 2.87 -4.94 10.65
CA TYR A 36 3.23 -3.53 10.67
C TYR A 36 2.46 -2.76 9.60
N PHE A 37 2.39 -3.32 8.38
CA PHE A 37 1.65 -2.74 7.26
C PHE A 37 0.17 -2.59 7.57
N ILE A 38 -0.52 -3.63 8.08
CA ILE A 38 -1.94 -3.55 8.47
C ILE A 38 -2.15 -2.47 9.52
N ASN A 39 -1.32 -2.45 10.57
CA ASN A 39 -1.50 -1.49 11.65
C ASN A 39 -1.35 -0.05 11.15
N LYS A 40 -0.40 0.18 10.24
CA LYS A 40 -0.17 1.47 9.59
C LYS A 40 -1.31 1.83 8.63
N PHE A 41 -1.76 0.89 7.82
CA PHE A 41 -2.94 1.00 6.95
C PHE A 41 -4.19 1.40 7.74
N MET A 42 -4.53 0.66 8.79
CA MET A 42 -5.72 0.90 9.62
C MET A 42 -5.63 2.24 10.37
N LYS A 43 -4.42 2.62 10.80
CA LYS A 43 -4.16 3.95 11.39
C LYS A 43 -4.49 5.04 10.37
N TYR A 44 -3.98 4.95 9.15
CA TYR A 44 -4.20 5.96 8.12
C TYR A 44 -5.65 6.00 7.62
N GLU A 45 -6.30 4.85 7.44
CA GLU A 45 -7.72 4.78 7.11
C GLU A 45 -8.59 5.48 8.18
N LYS A 46 -8.28 5.25 9.47
CA LYS A 46 -8.99 5.87 10.58
C LYS A 46 -8.75 7.38 10.67
N LEU A 47 -7.54 7.86 10.34
CA LEU A 47 -7.23 9.29 10.31
C LEU A 47 -7.99 9.99 9.19
N LEU A 48 -8.05 9.38 8.00
CA LEU A 48 -8.87 9.84 6.88
C LEU A 48 -10.34 9.97 7.25
N ALA A 49 -10.91 8.96 7.91
CA ALA A 49 -12.32 8.96 8.31
C ALA A 49 -12.68 10.01 9.38
N LYS A 50 -11.70 10.44 10.19
CA LYS A 50 -11.94 11.38 11.30
C LYS A 50 -11.83 12.85 10.92
N ASN A 51 -11.44 13.18 9.68
CA ASN A 51 -11.10 14.54 9.26
C ASN A 51 -10.12 15.27 10.22
N GLN A 52 -9.32 14.50 10.97
CA GLN A 52 -8.45 15.04 12.01
C GLN A 52 -6.97 14.73 11.68
N THR A 53 -6.25 15.83 11.55
CA THR A 53 -4.80 16.02 11.68
C THR A 53 -3.96 15.71 10.44
N GLU A 54 -3.12 16.69 10.10
CA GLU A 54 -1.94 16.54 9.25
C GLU A 54 -1.17 15.29 9.67
N LEU A 55 -0.86 14.46 8.68
CA LEU A 55 0.05 13.36 8.87
C LEU A 55 1.44 13.95 8.98
N GLU A 56 2.21 13.63 10.02
CA GLU A 56 3.55 14.22 10.21
C GLU A 56 4.45 14.11 8.96
N LEU A 57 4.18 13.09 8.12
CA LEU A 57 4.84 12.84 6.83
C LEU A 57 4.19 13.55 5.62
N LEU A 58 2.89 13.86 5.67
CA LEU A 58 2.16 14.61 4.65
C LEU A 58 1.83 15.96 5.23
N LYS A 59 2.50 17.01 4.77
CA LYS A 59 2.35 18.43 5.18
C LYS A 59 0.91 19.00 5.00
N SER A 60 -0.08 18.15 4.72
CA SER A 60 -1.48 18.41 4.45
C SER A 60 -2.34 17.16 4.73
N GLN A 61 -3.63 17.36 4.97
CA GLN A 61 -4.59 16.27 5.19
C GLN A 61 -4.75 15.41 3.93
N PRO A 62 -4.55 14.08 3.98
CA PRO A 62 -4.82 13.22 2.83
C PRO A 62 -6.32 13.18 2.52
N LYS A 63 -6.63 13.13 1.23
CA LYS A 63 -8.00 13.09 0.68
C LYS A 63 -8.31 11.76 0.00
N TYR A 64 -7.27 11.10 -0.53
CA TYR A 64 -7.42 9.83 -1.23
C TYR A 64 -6.44 8.80 -0.71
N PHE A 65 -6.88 7.55 -0.77
CA PHE A 65 -6.15 6.41 -0.27
C PHE A 65 -6.36 5.21 -1.17
N GLY A 66 -5.25 4.62 -1.60
CA GLY A 66 -5.24 3.40 -2.40
C GLY A 66 -4.26 2.41 -1.82
N PHE A 67 -4.51 1.12 -2.02
CA PHE A 67 -3.62 0.07 -1.53
C PHE A 67 -3.72 -1.19 -2.37
N ALA A 68 -2.64 -1.97 -2.38
CA ALA A 68 -2.62 -3.31 -2.96
C ALA A 68 -1.50 -4.16 -2.38
N ILE A 69 -1.59 -5.47 -2.62
CA ILE A 69 -0.55 -6.44 -2.32
C ILE A 69 -0.36 -7.32 -3.55
N ALA A 70 0.88 -7.57 -3.95
CA ALA A 70 1.21 -8.48 -5.03
C ALA A 70 2.46 -9.31 -4.72
N SER A 71 2.56 -10.51 -5.31
CA SER A 71 3.70 -11.41 -5.17
C SER A 71 4.05 -12.07 -6.50
N GLY A 72 5.20 -12.75 -6.54
CA GLY A 72 5.72 -13.41 -7.73
C GLY A 72 6.32 -12.46 -8.77
N ASN A 73 6.41 -12.91 -10.01
CA ASN A 73 7.01 -12.12 -11.09
C ASN A 73 6.21 -10.84 -11.37
N ASN A 74 6.93 -9.75 -11.68
CA ASN A 74 6.38 -8.42 -11.93
C ASN A 74 5.48 -7.91 -10.79
N ARG A 75 5.75 -8.30 -9.54
CA ARG A 75 4.96 -7.86 -8.39
C ARG A 75 4.94 -6.34 -8.22
N ALA A 76 6.04 -5.64 -8.52
CA ALA A 76 6.12 -4.18 -8.50
C ALA A 76 5.11 -3.51 -9.45
N GLU A 77 5.06 -3.96 -10.70
CA GLU A 77 4.11 -3.49 -11.71
C GLU A 77 2.65 -3.78 -11.30
N LYS A 78 2.38 -5.03 -10.88
CA LYS A 78 1.04 -5.43 -10.46
C LYS A 78 0.54 -4.66 -9.25
N VAL A 79 1.39 -4.46 -8.24
CA VAL A 79 0.97 -3.81 -7.00
C VAL A 79 0.65 -2.34 -7.25
N ILE A 80 1.42 -1.65 -8.10
CA ILE A 80 1.16 -0.24 -8.35
C ILE A 80 -0.09 -0.02 -9.20
N GLU A 81 -0.30 -0.82 -10.24
CA GLU A 81 -1.53 -0.78 -11.04
C GLU A 81 -2.77 -1.02 -10.18
N LEU A 82 -2.74 -2.04 -9.32
CA LEU A 82 -3.83 -2.35 -8.40
C LEU A 82 -4.05 -1.21 -7.40
N ALA A 83 -2.99 -0.70 -6.76
CA ALA A 83 -3.11 0.38 -5.78
C ALA A 83 -3.69 1.64 -6.42
N LEU A 84 -3.25 2.02 -7.62
CA LEU A 84 -3.81 3.14 -8.37
C LEU A 84 -5.27 2.89 -8.78
N SER A 85 -5.63 1.66 -9.16
CA SER A 85 -7.02 1.33 -9.53
C SER A 85 -8.00 1.47 -8.36
N THR A 86 -7.53 1.29 -7.11
CA THR A 86 -8.37 1.50 -5.92
C THR A 86 -8.65 2.98 -5.62
N LEU A 87 -7.84 3.89 -6.16
CA LEU A 87 -8.09 5.34 -6.06
C LEU A 87 -9.32 5.68 -6.91
N THR A 88 -10.45 5.92 -6.26
CA THR A 88 -11.78 5.72 -6.84
C THR A 88 -12.14 6.63 -8.03
N HIS A 89 -11.31 7.58 -8.49
CA HIS A 89 -11.51 8.29 -9.77
C HIS A 89 -10.13 8.68 -10.35
N ASN A 90 -9.77 8.14 -11.51
CA ASN A 90 -8.44 8.22 -12.14
C ASN A 90 -7.92 9.64 -12.41
N ASP A 91 -8.78 10.66 -12.48
CA ASP A 91 -8.41 12.03 -12.86
C ASP A 91 -7.77 12.86 -11.73
N LYS A 92 -7.68 12.30 -10.52
CA LYS A 92 -7.27 13.04 -9.31
C LYS A 92 -5.76 13.28 -9.20
N LEU A 93 -4.95 12.56 -9.99
CA LEU A 93 -3.50 12.74 -10.05
C LEU A 93 -3.09 13.87 -11.02
N MET A 94 -4.03 14.40 -11.81
CA MET A 94 -3.80 15.47 -12.79
C MET A 94 -3.98 16.88 -12.20
N VAL A 95 -4.15 17.01 -10.88
CA VAL A 95 -4.30 18.31 -10.20
C VAL A 95 -2.93 18.96 -10.04
N ASP A 96 -2.85 20.29 -10.08
CA ASP A 96 -1.59 20.99 -9.81
C ASP A 96 -1.19 20.83 -8.33
N ASN A 97 0.10 20.51 -8.08
CA ASN A 97 0.73 20.31 -6.77
C ASN A 97 0.17 19.16 -5.92
N VAL A 98 0.23 17.94 -6.46
CA VAL A 98 -0.12 16.73 -5.71
C VAL A 98 1.02 16.32 -4.78
N SER A 99 0.74 16.15 -3.50
CA SER A 99 1.69 15.53 -2.55
C SER A 99 1.27 14.08 -2.29
N ILE A 100 2.21 13.15 -2.48
CA ILE A 100 1.98 11.71 -2.37
C ILE A 100 2.89 11.15 -1.29
N LEU A 101 2.32 10.41 -0.35
CA LEU A 101 3.07 9.54 0.56
C LEU A 101 2.90 8.11 0.07
N LEU A 102 4.01 7.55 -0.39
CA LEU A 102 4.11 6.17 -0.87
C LEU A 102 4.68 5.30 0.24
N LEU A 103 3.89 4.34 0.69
CA LEU A 103 4.29 3.37 1.70
C LEU A 103 4.55 2.05 1.01
N ILE A 104 5.75 1.52 1.19
CA ILE A 104 6.15 0.22 0.65
C ILE A 104 6.53 -0.67 1.82
N SER A 105 5.96 -1.87 1.87
CA SER A 105 6.36 -2.90 2.82
C SER A 105 6.71 -4.19 2.09
N SER A 106 7.78 -4.85 2.53
CA SER A 106 8.25 -6.15 2.02
C SER A 106 8.94 -6.94 3.14
N ILE A 107 9.27 -8.22 2.95
CA ILE A 107 10.05 -8.97 3.93
C ILE A 107 11.55 -8.66 3.79
N ASN A 108 12.26 -8.36 4.89
CA ASN A 108 13.73 -8.30 4.99
C ASN A 108 14.46 -7.55 3.85
N GLY A 109 14.07 -6.30 3.55
CA GLY A 109 14.65 -5.53 2.43
C GLY A 109 14.43 -6.19 1.06
N GLY A 110 13.45 -7.07 0.95
CA GLY A 110 13.20 -7.93 -0.19
C GLY A 110 12.58 -7.23 -1.39
N ILE A 111 12.44 -5.89 -1.35
CA ILE A 111 12.17 -5.07 -2.53
C ILE A 111 13.48 -4.46 -3.01
N ASP A 112 13.78 -4.63 -4.30
CA ASP A 112 14.98 -4.06 -4.89
C ASP A 112 14.78 -2.62 -5.38
N LEU A 113 15.88 -1.95 -5.74
CA LEU A 113 15.84 -0.55 -6.21
C LEU A 113 15.12 -0.40 -7.55
N ASP A 114 15.15 -1.43 -8.40
CA ASP A 114 14.49 -1.40 -9.70
C ASP A 114 12.96 -1.48 -9.53
N GLU A 115 12.49 -2.31 -8.61
CA GLU A 115 11.09 -2.41 -8.18
C GLU A 115 10.61 -1.10 -7.56
N ILE A 116 11.40 -0.47 -6.68
CA ILE A 116 11.07 0.85 -6.11
C ILE A 116 11.01 1.90 -7.23
N GLY A 117 11.99 1.91 -8.15
CA GLY A 117 12.04 2.81 -9.29
C GLY A 117 10.81 2.68 -10.18
N LEU A 118 10.42 1.44 -10.51
CA LEU A 118 9.23 1.16 -11.31
C LEU A 118 7.96 1.72 -10.64
N ILE A 119 7.79 1.51 -9.34
CA ILE A 119 6.64 2.03 -8.59
C ILE A 119 6.65 3.57 -8.61
N ASN A 120 7.80 4.19 -8.38
CA ASN A 120 7.95 5.64 -8.43
C ASN A 120 7.57 6.22 -9.80
N ASP A 121 8.14 5.66 -10.86
CA ASP A 121 7.98 6.16 -12.22
C ASP A 121 6.53 6.02 -12.67
N SER A 122 5.88 4.90 -12.33
CA SER A 122 4.45 4.68 -12.60
C SER A 122 3.57 5.76 -11.96
N ILE A 123 3.87 6.19 -10.74
CA ILE A 123 3.12 7.26 -10.06
C ILE A 123 3.43 8.62 -10.68
N GLN A 124 4.69 8.89 -11.00
CA GLN A 124 5.09 10.15 -11.60
C GLN A 124 4.47 10.34 -12.99
N GLU A 125 4.50 9.33 -13.85
CA GLU A 125 3.85 9.35 -15.15
C GLU A 125 2.35 9.61 -15.01
N LYS A 126 1.71 8.94 -14.04
CA LYS A 126 0.28 9.12 -13.76
C LYS A 126 -0.05 10.48 -13.14
N ALA A 127 0.94 11.23 -12.66
CA ALA A 127 0.80 12.57 -12.12
C ALA A 127 1.41 13.66 -13.02
N ASP A 128 1.72 13.35 -14.28
CA ASP A 128 2.36 14.26 -15.24
C ASP A 128 3.66 14.88 -14.68
N PHE A 129 4.40 14.12 -13.87
CA PHE A 129 5.62 14.53 -13.17
C PHE A 129 5.45 15.76 -12.25
N LYS A 130 4.22 16.09 -11.85
CA LYS A 130 3.89 17.20 -10.95
C LYS A 130 3.75 16.78 -9.49
N ALA A 131 3.97 15.50 -9.18
CA ALA A 131 3.85 14.98 -7.83
C ALA A 131 5.13 15.15 -7.01
N SER A 132 4.97 15.65 -5.79
CA SER A 132 6.00 15.53 -4.75
C SER A 132 5.78 14.22 -4.01
N ILE A 133 6.65 13.24 -4.24
CA ILE A 133 6.53 11.91 -3.64
C ILE A 133 7.49 11.77 -2.45
N THR A 134 6.93 11.48 -1.29
CA THR A 134 7.68 11.03 -0.11
C THR A 134 7.51 9.52 0.00
N MET A 135 8.62 8.77 0.04
CA MET A 135 8.60 7.32 0.21
C MET A 135 8.96 6.90 1.63
N ASP A 136 8.24 5.91 2.14
CA ASP A 136 8.53 5.23 3.40
C ASP A 136 8.55 3.71 3.12
N VAL A 137 9.76 3.15 3.12
CA VAL A 137 10.02 1.73 2.89
C VAL A 137 10.24 1.06 4.24
N SER A 138 9.53 -0.03 4.48
CA SER A 138 9.52 -0.74 5.76
C SER A 138 9.49 -2.25 5.58
N GLU A 139 9.83 -2.98 6.64
CA GLU A 139 9.83 -4.44 6.64
C GLU A 139 8.57 -4.99 7.33
N ASP A 140 8.01 -6.07 6.77
CA ASP A 140 6.91 -6.82 7.39
C ASP A 140 7.03 -8.32 7.10
N GLU A 141 7.34 -9.11 8.14
CA GLU A 141 7.50 -10.56 8.06
C GLU A 141 6.22 -11.30 7.65
N ASN A 142 5.04 -10.68 7.80
CA ASN A 142 3.76 -11.30 7.45
C ASN A 142 3.47 -11.29 5.95
N LEU A 143 4.26 -10.55 5.16
CA LEU A 143 4.08 -10.47 3.71
C LEU A 143 4.62 -11.69 2.96
N GLY A 144 5.48 -12.49 3.58
CA GLY A 144 6.22 -13.53 2.86
C GLY A 144 6.92 -12.92 1.65
N GLU A 145 6.81 -13.53 0.47
CA GLU A 145 7.41 -13.02 -0.78
C GLU A 145 6.62 -11.88 -1.46
N ALA A 146 5.55 -11.39 -0.83
CA ALA A 146 4.75 -10.30 -1.37
C ALA A 146 5.34 -8.92 -1.04
N ILE A 147 4.93 -7.94 -1.83
CA ILE A 147 5.09 -6.51 -1.53
C ILE A 147 3.70 -5.90 -1.33
N ALA A 148 3.61 -4.99 -0.37
CA ALA A 148 2.41 -4.21 -0.11
C ALA A 148 2.69 -2.73 -0.36
N VAL A 149 1.81 -2.09 -1.11
CA VAL A 149 1.91 -0.67 -1.44
C VAL A 149 0.65 0.02 -0.98
N ALA A 150 0.81 1.18 -0.34
CA ALA A 150 -0.26 2.09 -0.05
C ALA A 150 0.10 3.51 -0.49
N ILE A 151 -0.87 4.19 -1.10
CA ILE A 151 -0.74 5.51 -1.70
C ILE A 151 -1.69 6.44 -0.97
N LEU A 152 -1.13 7.48 -0.33
CA LEU A 152 -1.92 8.56 0.27
C LEU A 152 -1.69 9.83 -0.54
N ILE A 153 -2.78 10.48 -0.93
CA ILE A 153 -2.74 11.71 -1.72
C ILE A 153 -3.44 12.82 -0.94
N SER A 154 -2.81 13.97 -0.81
CA SER A 154 -3.38 15.18 -0.19
C SER A 154 -3.60 16.31 -1.19
#